data_AF-A0A8T6RFX5-F1
#
_entry.id   AF-A0A8T6RFX5-F1
#
_cell.length_a   1.000
_cell.length_b   1.000
_cell.length_c   1.000
_cell.angle_alpha   90.00
_cell.angle_beta   90.00
_cell.angle_gamma   90.00
#
_symmetry.space_group_name_H-M   'P 1'
#
loop_
_entity.id
_entity.type
_entity.pdbx_description
1 polymer ?
#
loop_
_entity_poly.entity_id
_entity_poly.type
_entity_poly.pdbx_seq_one_letter_code
_entity_poly.pdbx_strand_id
1 'polypeptide(L)'
;MTEQDYAIDSDENSDYMYDLIADVLKKIGPRGSCTKEEREASILLTEKLKPFCDSVTIEKFETYPQLGLISWTKRAAFLILLSISIFIIPFFLRNTIISLILSLISIGICLLNLVHVAFEYLFCRQWSPKLFPYKPKTSQNVVGVIKPLKQVKKRVIIGAHYDSAQRFNHLQYFREGYAFFLVGSIATLFTFLIIFVFQLIFSIIGFEILFIISLLNITFSFLPILLATVILGLTIVSAKLLNPEQQKKIIYGAFTRVTPQTTILLSSLILYYLIIDVIIGLFFIDSSLFKTLVLLLLNSIPYFYGLIFWLDKKAVPGACDNLTAVAICCCIAKILNDWKNTNKFPKDTEVVIALFGCEEIGSKGAEAFGLSHKAVYNKIDSTCICLDTIEDAETIKIFTRENSTRTDYDPKIYNLLDESAKELKINHAVEQQPGITGGTDGSGVVRGGLRASAMVALKFGDYFYYYHSDRDNLSMINKKRKPRDDFGTGINDKNVRVAMENALRILMLYLEKKDKESK
;
A
#
# COMPACT_ATOMS: atom_id res chain seq x y z
N MET A 1 10.85 -25.93 31.68
CA MET A 1 9.43 -25.56 31.83
C MET A 1 8.60 -26.79 31.55
N THR A 2 7.68 -27.12 32.45
CA THR A 2 6.65 -28.15 32.24
C THR A 2 5.71 -27.73 31.10
N GLU A 3 5.22 -28.70 30.33
CA GLU A 3 4.37 -28.52 29.12
C GLU A 3 3.09 -27.69 29.38
N GLN A 4 2.66 -27.62 30.64
CA GLN A 4 1.48 -26.89 31.12
C GLN A 4 1.66 -25.36 31.28
N ASP A 5 2.89 -24.82 31.29
CA ASP A 5 3.13 -23.42 31.72
C ASP A 5 3.59 -22.45 30.62
N TYR A 6 3.82 -22.92 29.37
CA TYR A 6 4.25 -22.01 28.29
C TYR A 6 3.05 -21.24 27.70
N ALA A 7 2.90 -19.99 28.12
CA ALA A 7 1.94 -19.05 27.53
C ALA A 7 2.51 -18.44 26.24
N ILE A 8 1.75 -18.53 25.13
CA ILE A 8 2.09 -17.93 23.84
C ILE A 8 2.22 -16.40 23.99
N ASP A 9 1.27 -15.80 24.70
CA ASP A 9 1.14 -14.39 25.04
C ASP A 9 1.80 -14.07 26.39
N SER A 10 3.05 -14.49 26.54
CA SER A 10 3.91 -14.19 27.70
C SER A 10 4.64 -12.85 27.53
N ASP A 11 5.12 -12.29 28.66
CA ASP A 11 5.98 -11.09 28.65
C ASP A 11 7.24 -11.34 27.82
N GLU A 12 7.83 -12.54 27.91
CA GLU A 12 9.02 -12.94 27.14
C GLU A 12 8.79 -12.84 25.63
N ASN A 13 7.67 -13.36 25.12
CA ASN A 13 7.37 -13.33 23.68
C ASN A 13 6.97 -11.93 23.22
N SER A 14 6.24 -11.18 24.05
CA SER A 14 5.89 -9.78 23.79
C SER A 14 7.14 -8.89 23.70
N ASP A 15 8.09 -9.07 24.63
CA ASP A 15 9.35 -8.35 24.65
C ASP A 15 10.26 -8.76 23.49
N TYR A 16 10.33 -10.06 23.16
CA TYR A 16 11.05 -10.52 21.97
C TYR A 16 10.58 -9.83 20.69
N MET A 17 9.25 -9.76 20.48
CA MET A 17 8.70 -9.09 19.30
C MET A 17 9.06 -7.60 19.27
N TYR A 18 8.88 -6.89 20.39
CA TYR A 18 9.25 -5.47 20.49
C TYR A 18 10.75 -5.23 20.25
N ASP A 19 11.60 -6.03 20.88
CA ASP A 19 13.06 -5.89 20.79
C ASP A 19 13.58 -6.18 19.38
N LEU A 20 12.98 -7.12 18.66
CA LEU A 20 13.29 -7.35 17.25
C LEU A 20 12.99 -6.12 16.39
N ILE A 21 11.83 -5.50 16.56
CA ILE A 21 11.45 -4.28 15.83
C ILE A 21 12.41 -3.15 16.19
N ALA A 22 12.69 -2.97 17.48
CA ALA A 22 13.61 -1.94 17.95
C ALA A 22 15.04 -2.15 17.43
N ASP A 23 15.50 -3.40 17.35
CA ASP A 23 16.80 -3.76 16.80
C ASP A 23 16.92 -3.36 15.33
N VAL A 24 15.94 -3.72 14.50
CA VAL A 24 15.93 -3.36 13.06
C VAL A 24 15.92 -1.85 12.90
N LEU A 25 15.02 -1.15 13.61
CA LEU A 25 14.87 0.30 13.48
C LEU A 25 16.10 1.08 13.97
N LYS A 26 16.78 0.64 15.04
CA LYS A 26 17.96 1.33 15.58
C LYS A 26 19.23 1.03 14.82
N LYS A 27 19.40 -0.21 14.33
CA LYS A 27 20.64 -0.65 13.66
C LYS A 27 20.64 -0.34 12.17
N ILE A 28 19.47 -0.43 11.53
CA ILE A 28 19.33 -0.31 10.07
C ILE A 28 18.50 0.94 9.74
N GLY A 29 17.36 1.12 10.41
CA GLY A 29 16.44 2.21 10.11
C GLY A 29 15.62 1.95 8.83
N PRO A 30 15.25 3.00 8.08
CA PRO A 30 14.49 2.85 6.84
C PRO A 30 15.21 1.97 5.82
N ARG A 31 14.49 0.99 5.28
CA ARG A 31 14.98 -0.13 4.50
C ARG A 31 14.21 -0.32 3.19
N GLY A 32 14.26 0.68 2.31
CA GLY A 32 13.50 0.68 1.06
C GLY A 32 13.89 -0.45 0.09
N SER A 33 13.00 -0.81 -0.83
CA SER A 33 13.21 -1.93 -1.76
C SER A 33 14.50 -1.81 -2.60
N CYS A 34 15.25 -2.90 -2.74
CA CYS A 34 16.54 -3.03 -3.44
C CYS A 34 17.71 -2.18 -2.86
N THR A 35 17.58 -1.62 -1.66
CA THR A 35 18.60 -0.77 -1.03
C THR A 35 19.69 -1.57 -0.29
N LYS A 36 20.71 -0.89 0.23
CA LYS A 36 21.74 -1.55 1.06
C LYS A 36 21.14 -1.96 2.41
N GLU A 37 20.28 -1.11 2.94
CA GLU A 37 19.59 -1.24 4.22
C GLU A 37 18.62 -2.43 4.19
N GLU A 38 17.89 -2.65 3.09
CA GLU A 38 17.10 -3.88 2.89
C GLU A 38 17.99 -5.14 2.93
N ARG A 39 19.17 -5.11 2.30
CA ARG A 39 20.10 -6.25 2.35
C ARG A 39 20.61 -6.49 3.77
N GLU A 40 20.96 -5.44 4.50
CA GLU A 40 21.39 -5.52 5.90
C GLU A 40 20.27 -6.06 6.80
N ALA A 41 19.01 -5.66 6.57
CA ALA A 41 17.85 -6.23 7.25
C ALA A 41 17.70 -7.73 6.98
N SER A 42 17.85 -8.16 5.73
CA SER A 42 17.78 -9.59 5.40
C SER A 42 18.85 -10.42 6.13
N ILE A 43 20.06 -9.87 6.29
CA ILE A 43 21.16 -10.53 7.01
C ILE A 43 20.84 -10.59 8.51
N LEU A 44 20.41 -9.48 9.12
CA LEU A 44 20.05 -9.45 10.53
C LEU A 44 18.91 -10.44 10.84
N LEU A 45 17.86 -10.46 10.02
CA LEU A 45 16.72 -11.36 10.19
C LEU A 45 17.12 -12.83 9.99
N THR A 46 18.05 -13.10 9.07
CA THR A 46 18.65 -14.42 8.91
C THR A 46 19.33 -14.88 10.20
N GLU A 47 20.18 -14.03 10.82
CA GLU A 47 20.82 -14.37 12.10
C GLU A 47 19.82 -14.56 13.24
N LYS A 48 18.71 -13.81 13.26
CA LYS A 48 17.65 -13.97 14.26
C LYS A 48 16.85 -15.27 14.10
N LEU A 49 16.70 -15.79 12.89
CA LEU A 49 15.97 -17.04 12.62
C LEU A 49 16.83 -18.30 12.76
N LYS A 50 18.15 -18.22 12.52
CA LYS A 50 19.06 -19.38 12.57
C LYS A 50 18.94 -20.25 13.84
N PRO A 51 18.81 -19.69 15.05
CA PRO A 51 18.69 -20.51 16.26
C PRO A 51 17.40 -21.33 16.34
N PHE A 52 16.37 -20.98 15.57
CA PHE A 52 15.02 -21.52 15.70
C PHE A 52 14.56 -22.38 14.52
N CYS A 53 15.29 -22.33 13.40
CA CYS A 53 14.96 -23.05 12.17
C CYS A 53 16.01 -24.12 11.86
N ASP A 54 15.59 -25.23 11.25
CA ASP A 54 16.50 -26.27 10.78
C ASP A 54 17.35 -25.81 9.58
N SER A 55 16.84 -24.83 8.82
CA SER A 55 17.60 -24.13 7.77
C SER A 55 17.06 -22.72 7.56
N VAL A 56 17.94 -21.77 7.25
CA VAL A 56 17.58 -20.40 6.84
C VAL A 56 18.33 -20.05 5.57
N THR A 57 17.61 -19.62 4.53
CA THR A 57 18.17 -19.28 3.22
C THR A 57 17.81 -17.84 2.82
N ILE A 58 18.72 -17.20 2.09
CA ILE A 58 18.47 -15.92 1.43
C ILE A 58 18.23 -16.21 -0.05
N GLU A 59 17.01 -15.99 -0.52
CA GLU A 59 16.59 -16.27 -1.91
C GLU A 59 16.61 -14.99 -2.72
N LYS A 60 17.58 -14.84 -3.63
CA LYS A 60 17.74 -13.64 -4.45
C LYS A 60 16.81 -13.66 -5.66
N PHE A 61 16.30 -12.49 -6.03
CA PHE A 61 15.51 -12.28 -7.24
C PHE A 61 15.80 -10.90 -7.86
N GLU A 62 15.38 -10.71 -9.10
CA GLU A 62 15.50 -9.43 -9.81
C GLU A 62 14.16 -8.72 -9.95
N THR A 63 14.17 -7.40 -9.81
CA THR A 63 12.98 -6.55 -9.97
C THR A 63 13.35 -5.13 -10.38
N TYR A 64 12.34 -4.29 -10.66
CA TYR A 64 12.48 -2.91 -11.13
C TYR A 64 11.83 -1.95 -10.13
N PRO A 65 12.53 -1.49 -9.07
CA PRO A 65 11.93 -0.61 -8.07
C PRO A 65 11.44 0.72 -8.66
N GLN A 66 12.04 1.19 -9.75
CA GLN A 66 11.59 2.37 -10.47
C GLN A 66 10.23 2.17 -11.14
N LEU A 67 9.81 0.93 -11.39
CA LEU A 67 8.50 0.57 -11.94
C LEU A 67 7.55 0.08 -10.84
N GLY A 68 7.83 0.39 -9.58
CA GLY A 68 6.99 0.01 -8.44
C GLY A 68 5.65 0.72 -8.38
N LEU A 69 4.77 0.20 -7.50
CA LEU A 69 3.37 0.57 -7.30
C LEU A 69 3.07 2.08 -7.36
N ILE A 70 3.93 2.92 -6.78
CA ILE A 70 3.70 4.37 -6.67
C ILE A 70 4.71 5.21 -7.49
N SER A 71 5.72 4.56 -8.08
CA SER A 71 6.76 5.25 -8.85
C SER A 71 6.28 5.80 -10.21
N TRP A 72 5.03 5.49 -10.61
CA TRP A 72 4.41 5.97 -11.85
C TRP A 72 4.25 7.49 -11.88
N THR A 73 4.14 8.15 -10.73
CA THR A 73 3.76 9.57 -10.61
C THR A 73 4.67 10.52 -11.40
N LYS A 74 5.99 10.38 -11.27
CA LYS A 74 6.96 11.20 -12.02
C LYS A 74 6.94 10.92 -13.53
N ARG A 75 6.75 9.66 -13.92
CA ARG A 75 6.56 9.30 -15.33
C ARG A 75 5.28 9.88 -15.88
N ALA A 76 4.19 9.82 -15.12
CA ALA A 76 2.91 10.37 -15.54
C ALA A 76 2.99 11.89 -15.72
N ALA A 77 3.67 12.61 -14.82
CA ALA A 77 3.95 14.04 -14.98
C ALA A 77 4.77 14.31 -16.26
N PHE A 78 5.82 13.53 -16.52
CA PHE A 78 6.61 13.69 -17.74
C PHE A 78 5.78 13.43 -19.01
N LEU A 79 5.04 12.33 -19.07
CA LEU A 79 4.25 11.94 -20.24
C LEU A 79 3.13 12.95 -20.54
N ILE A 80 2.46 13.46 -19.51
CA ILE A 80 1.41 14.45 -19.72
C ILE A 80 1.98 15.80 -20.17
N LEU A 81 3.09 16.26 -19.60
CA LEU A 81 3.76 17.49 -20.03
C LEU A 81 4.30 17.37 -21.46
N LEU A 82 4.83 16.19 -21.84
CA LEU A 82 5.24 15.90 -23.21
C LEU A 82 4.05 15.94 -24.16
N SER A 83 2.94 15.31 -23.80
CA SER A 83 1.70 15.31 -24.58
C SER A 83 1.17 16.73 -24.79
N ILE A 84 1.11 17.55 -23.74
CA ILE A 84 0.72 18.96 -23.81
C ILE A 84 1.67 19.75 -24.74
N SER A 85 2.98 19.53 -24.61
CA SER A 85 3.98 20.24 -25.43
C SER A 85 3.82 19.92 -26.90
N ILE A 86 3.61 18.65 -27.26
CA ILE A 86 3.38 18.21 -28.64
C ILE A 86 2.07 18.79 -29.18
N PHE A 87 1.02 18.80 -28.36
CA PHE A 87 -0.28 19.34 -28.72
C PHE A 87 -0.24 20.84 -29.04
N ILE A 88 0.72 21.58 -28.47
CA ILE A 88 0.89 23.02 -28.69
C ILE A 88 1.62 23.35 -30.00
N ILE A 89 2.51 22.48 -30.49
CA ILE A 89 3.33 22.72 -31.70
C ILE A 89 2.49 23.04 -32.97
N PRO A 90 1.39 22.31 -33.28
CA PRO A 90 0.49 22.60 -34.40
C PRO A 90 0.10 24.06 -34.59
N PHE A 91 -0.04 24.82 -33.50
CA PHE A 91 -0.48 26.23 -33.54
C PHE A 91 0.52 27.15 -34.24
N PHE A 92 1.80 26.79 -34.23
CA PHE A 92 2.85 27.59 -34.85
C PHE A 92 3.10 27.20 -36.31
N LEU A 93 2.76 25.97 -36.69
CA LEU A 93 3.11 25.41 -38.00
C LEU A 93 2.08 25.69 -39.11
N ARG A 94 0.83 26.07 -38.74
CA ARG A 94 -0.27 26.39 -39.67
C ARG A 94 -0.49 25.35 -40.80
N ASN A 95 -0.17 24.08 -40.54
CA ASN A 95 -0.32 22.98 -41.50
C ASN A 95 -1.29 21.92 -40.95
N THR A 96 -2.44 21.76 -41.59
CA THR A 96 -3.53 20.89 -41.13
C THR A 96 -3.14 19.43 -40.96
N ILE A 97 -2.34 18.87 -41.87
CA ILE A 97 -1.94 17.45 -41.83
C ILE A 97 -0.98 17.23 -40.66
N ILE A 98 0.01 18.11 -40.49
CA ILE A 98 0.95 18.03 -39.36
C ILE A 98 0.20 18.21 -38.05
N SER A 99 -0.76 19.14 -37.98
CA SER A 99 -1.62 19.34 -36.81
C SER A 99 -2.40 18.10 -36.42
N LEU A 100 -2.97 17.40 -37.41
CA LEU A 100 -3.71 16.15 -37.19
C LEU A 100 -2.80 15.05 -36.62
N ILE A 101 -1.62 14.86 -37.23
CA ILE A 101 -0.64 13.86 -36.79
C ILE A 101 -0.19 14.12 -35.35
N LEU A 102 0.20 15.36 -35.02
CA LEU A 102 0.67 15.71 -33.68
C LEU A 102 -0.44 15.61 -32.62
N SER A 103 -1.70 15.89 -32.99
CA SER A 103 -2.86 15.70 -32.10
C SER A 103 -3.09 14.23 -31.78
N LEU A 104 -3.02 13.35 -32.80
CA LEU A 104 -3.12 11.89 -32.61
C LEU A 104 -1.98 11.35 -31.74
N ILE A 105 -0.75 11.84 -31.94
CA ILE A 105 0.40 11.49 -31.09
C ILE A 105 0.15 11.90 -29.63
N SER A 106 -0.36 13.12 -29.40
CA SER A 106 -0.66 13.62 -28.06
C SER A 106 -1.70 12.77 -27.33
N ILE A 107 -2.79 12.42 -28.01
CA ILE A 107 -3.82 11.49 -27.52
C ILE A 107 -3.19 10.11 -27.20
N GLY A 108 -2.37 9.58 -28.11
CA GLY A 108 -1.69 8.30 -27.92
C GLY A 108 -0.80 8.28 -26.67
N ILE A 109 -0.03 9.34 -26.43
CA ILE A 109 0.79 9.48 -25.22
C ILE A 109 -0.09 9.55 -23.96
N CYS A 110 -1.22 10.26 -24.02
CA CYS A 110 -2.13 10.37 -22.88
C CYS A 110 -2.81 9.02 -22.55
N LEU A 111 -3.22 8.26 -23.57
CA LEU A 111 -3.75 6.91 -23.40
C LEU A 111 -2.69 5.97 -22.83
N LEU A 112 -1.46 6.02 -23.36
CA LEU A 112 -0.33 5.25 -22.80
C LEU A 112 -0.10 5.59 -21.32
N ASN A 113 -0.20 6.87 -20.96
CA ASN A 113 -0.08 7.31 -19.58
C ASN A 113 -1.15 6.68 -18.67
N LEU A 114 -2.43 6.70 -19.09
CA LEU A 114 -3.51 6.05 -18.35
C LEU A 114 -3.31 4.53 -18.21
N VAL A 115 -2.81 3.87 -19.26
CA VAL A 115 -2.45 2.44 -19.20
C VAL A 115 -1.32 2.20 -18.20
N HIS A 116 -0.30 3.07 -18.14
CA HIS A 116 0.75 2.98 -17.14
C HIS A 116 0.19 3.08 -15.71
N VAL A 117 -0.64 4.09 -15.44
CA VAL A 117 -1.27 4.24 -14.12
C VAL A 117 -2.09 2.99 -13.78
N ALA A 118 -2.92 2.50 -14.70
CA ALA A 118 -3.74 1.32 -14.44
C ALA A 118 -2.92 0.07 -14.12
N PHE A 119 -1.89 -0.24 -14.91
CA PHE A 119 -1.09 -1.46 -14.71
C PHE A 119 -0.14 -1.40 -13.53
N GLU A 120 0.51 -0.25 -13.29
CA GLU A 120 1.47 -0.13 -12.19
C GLU A 120 0.75 0.10 -10.86
N TYR A 121 -0.24 1.00 -10.81
CA TYR A 121 -0.94 1.36 -9.56
C TYR A 121 -2.09 0.39 -9.21
N LEU A 122 -2.95 0.01 -10.15
CA LEU A 122 -4.10 -0.86 -9.84
C LEU A 122 -3.72 -2.33 -9.90
N PHE A 123 -2.93 -2.74 -10.91
CA PHE A 123 -2.62 -4.16 -11.11
C PHE A 123 -1.27 -4.62 -10.51
N CYS A 124 -0.46 -3.71 -9.95
CA CYS A 124 0.86 -4.03 -9.38
C CYS A 124 1.81 -4.75 -10.38
N ARG A 125 1.69 -4.45 -11.68
CA ARG A 125 2.45 -5.10 -12.76
C ARG A 125 3.53 -4.20 -13.32
N GLN A 126 4.77 -4.68 -13.28
CA GLN A 126 5.94 -4.06 -13.92
C GLN A 126 5.99 -4.43 -15.41
N TRP A 127 5.03 -3.96 -16.21
CA TRP A 127 4.87 -4.34 -17.63
C TRP A 127 5.71 -3.51 -18.61
N SER A 128 6.14 -2.33 -18.18
CA SER A 128 6.81 -1.31 -18.99
C SER A 128 8.35 -1.37 -19.11
N PRO A 129 9.13 -2.37 -18.58
CA PRO A 129 10.60 -2.38 -18.75
C PRO A 129 11.08 -2.36 -20.21
N LYS A 130 10.27 -2.85 -21.16
CA LYS A 130 10.58 -2.81 -22.60
C LYS A 130 10.43 -1.41 -23.21
N LEU A 131 9.58 -0.57 -22.62
CA LEU A 131 9.32 0.80 -23.07
C LEU A 131 10.22 1.80 -22.35
N PHE A 132 10.47 1.58 -21.05
CA PHE A 132 11.43 2.33 -20.26
C PHE A 132 12.54 1.38 -19.83
N PRO A 133 13.74 1.44 -20.46
CA PRO A 133 14.82 0.47 -20.26
C PRO A 133 15.53 0.70 -18.91
N TYR A 134 14.80 0.56 -17.82
CA TYR A 134 15.37 0.51 -16.48
C TYR A 134 16.19 -0.77 -16.33
N LYS A 135 17.35 -0.66 -15.69
CA LYS A 135 18.16 -1.84 -15.35
C LYS A 135 17.51 -2.60 -14.18
N PRO A 136 17.44 -3.94 -14.23
CA PRO A 136 16.98 -4.72 -13.09
C PRO A 136 17.92 -4.48 -11.89
N LYS A 137 17.35 -4.60 -10.69
CA LYS A 137 18.08 -4.60 -9.43
C LYS A 137 17.78 -5.88 -8.68
N THR A 138 18.78 -6.36 -7.93
CA THR A 138 18.65 -7.55 -7.08
C THR A 138 18.07 -7.19 -5.72
N SER A 139 17.08 -7.95 -5.27
CA SER A 139 16.60 -8.01 -3.87
C SER A 139 16.57 -9.49 -3.42
N GLN A 140 16.06 -9.76 -2.22
CA GLN A 140 16.08 -11.07 -1.60
C GLN A 140 14.92 -11.31 -0.63
N ASN A 141 14.49 -12.56 -0.52
CA ASN A 141 13.64 -13.05 0.55
C ASN A 141 14.49 -13.79 1.60
N VAL A 142 14.03 -13.85 2.84
CA VAL A 142 14.61 -14.70 3.89
C VAL A 142 13.63 -15.82 4.19
N VAL A 143 14.05 -17.07 4.06
CA VAL A 143 13.19 -18.25 4.22
C VAL A 143 13.76 -19.15 5.31
N GLY A 144 13.05 -19.25 6.43
CA GLY A 144 13.34 -20.19 7.51
C GLY A 144 12.44 -21.42 7.43
N VAL A 145 13.01 -22.62 7.55
CA VAL A 145 12.25 -23.88 7.51
C VAL A 145 12.38 -24.62 8.83
N ILE A 146 11.24 -25.06 9.37
CA ILE A 146 11.13 -25.88 10.57
C ILE A 146 10.46 -27.19 10.18
N LYS A 147 11.22 -28.29 10.26
CA LYS A 147 10.76 -29.62 9.89
C LYS A 147 9.90 -30.22 10.99
N PRO A 148 8.83 -30.96 10.64
CA PRO A 148 8.03 -31.67 11.61
C PRO A 148 8.75 -32.93 12.12
N LEU A 149 8.18 -33.57 13.15
CA LEU A 149 8.74 -34.81 13.73
C LEU A 149 8.72 -36.01 12.77
N LYS A 150 7.74 -36.04 11.84
CA LYS A 150 7.53 -37.15 10.89
C LYS A 150 7.67 -36.66 9.45
N GLN A 151 7.33 -37.52 8.50
CA GLN A 151 7.31 -37.15 7.09
C GLN A 151 6.35 -35.98 6.83
N VAL A 152 6.84 -34.99 6.08
CA VAL A 152 6.07 -33.81 5.67
C VAL A 152 4.86 -34.24 4.84
N LYS A 153 3.67 -33.94 5.35
CA LYS A 153 2.39 -34.17 4.69
C LYS A 153 1.64 -32.89 4.38
N LYS A 154 1.88 -31.86 5.19
CA LYS A 154 1.26 -30.54 5.13
C LYS A 154 2.35 -29.48 5.26
N ARG A 155 2.09 -28.28 4.75
CA ARG A 155 2.97 -27.12 4.90
C ARG A 155 2.18 -25.87 5.24
N VAL A 156 2.67 -25.11 6.21
CA VAL A 156 2.13 -23.79 6.55
C VAL A 156 3.23 -22.77 6.39
N ILE A 157 3.00 -21.81 5.51
CA ILE A 157 3.88 -20.67 5.27
C ILE A 157 3.28 -19.48 5.99
N ILE A 158 4.08 -18.82 6.82
CA ILE A 158 3.71 -17.58 7.49
C ILE A 158 4.66 -16.51 6.97
N GLY A 159 4.10 -15.50 6.31
CA GLY A 159 4.85 -14.52 5.57
C GLY A 159 4.59 -13.08 5.99
N ALA A 160 5.59 -12.23 5.87
CA ALA A 160 5.52 -10.79 6.10
C ALA A 160 6.66 -10.10 5.35
N HIS A 161 6.49 -8.88 4.86
CA HIS A 161 7.62 -8.15 4.27
C HIS A 161 8.41 -7.37 5.29
N TYR A 162 9.70 -7.25 5.00
CA TYR A 162 10.63 -6.52 5.86
C TYR A 162 11.18 -5.24 5.20
N ASP A 163 10.92 -4.97 3.91
CA ASP A 163 11.23 -3.67 3.30
C ASP A 163 10.27 -2.57 3.77
N SER A 164 10.63 -1.30 3.56
CA SER A 164 9.78 -0.12 3.92
C SER A 164 9.37 0.69 2.71
N ALA A 165 8.18 1.26 2.85
CA ALA A 165 7.62 2.25 1.97
C ALA A 165 8.53 3.46 1.74
N GLN A 166 8.45 3.99 0.53
CA GLN A 166 8.87 5.36 0.29
C GLN A 166 7.90 6.34 0.92
N ARG A 167 8.44 7.42 1.49
CA ARG A 167 7.61 8.44 2.14
C ARG A 167 6.70 9.14 1.13
N PHE A 168 5.41 9.19 1.44
CA PHE A 168 4.42 9.99 0.72
C PHE A 168 4.45 11.41 1.27
N ASN A 169 5.01 12.35 0.51
CA ASN A 169 5.19 13.73 0.99
C ASN A 169 3.85 14.40 1.28
N HIS A 170 2.86 14.25 0.40
CA HIS A 170 1.57 14.90 0.61
C HIS A 170 0.84 14.36 1.84
N LEU A 171 0.99 13.07 2.13
CA LEU A 171 0.42 12.46 3.32
C LEU A 171 1.19 12.83 4.59
N GLN A 172 2.54 12.89 4.49
CA GLN A 172 3.43 13.34 5.55
C GLN A 172 3.06 14.75 6.04
N TYR A 173 2.82 15.69 5.13
CA TYR A 173 2.64 17.11 5.49
C TYR A 173 1.17 17.54 5.58
N PHE A 174 0.29 16.96 4.77
CA PHE A 174 -1.09 17.47 4.60
C PHE A 174 -2.18 16.46 4.94
N ARG A 175 -1.83 15.23 5.38
CA ARG A 175 -2.78 14.19 5.81
C ARG A 175 -3.94 14.01 4.84
N GLU A 176 -5.17 14.35 5.21
CA GLU A 176 -6.38 14.21 4.39
C GLU A 176 -6.30 15.03 3.08
N GLY A 177 -5.49 16.10 3.06
CA GLY A 177 -5.18 16.88 1.86
C GLY A 177 -4.44 16.07 0.78
N TYR A 178 -3.85 14.92 1.12
CA TYR A 178 -3.35 13.94 0.15
C TYR A 178 -4.42 13.53 -0.87
N ALA A 179 -5.68 13.37 -0.42
CA ALA A 179 -6.77 12.95 -1.29
C ALA A 179 -7.02 13.95 -2.43
N PHE A 180 -6.83 15.25 -2.18
CA PHE A 180 -6.93 16.28 -3.21
C PHE A 180 -5.91 16.04 -4.34
N PHE A 181 -4.65 15.80 -3.98
CA PHE A 181 -3.61 15.52 -4.97
C PHE A 181 -3.86 14.20 -5.70
N LEU A 182 -4.21 13.11 -5.00
CA LEU A 182 -4.46 11.81 -5.64
C LEU A 182 -5.57 11.90 -6.69
N VAL A 183 -6.75 12.34 -6.26
CA VAL A 183 -7.95 12.38 -7.09
C VAL A 183 -7.79 13.41 -8.20
N GLY A 184 -7.29 14.60 -7.86
CA GLY A 184 -7.09 15.68 -8.80
C GLY A 184 -6.05 15.37 -9.88
N SER A 185 -4.93 14.73 -9.52
CA SER A 185 -3.92 14.30 -10.49
C SER A 185 -4.47 13.26 -11.48
N ILE A 186 -5.25 12.27 -11.01
CA ILE A 186 -5.90 11.30 -11.92
C ILE A 186 -6.94 12.00 -12.81
N ALA A 187 -7.79 12.86 -12.24
CA ALA A 187 -8.80 13.62 -12.98
C ALA A 187 -8.16 14.52 -14.06
N THR A 188 -6.98 15.09 -13.78
CA THR A 188 -6.22 15.91 -14.72
C THR A 188 -5.80 15.10 -15.96
N LEU A 189 -5.38 13.84 -15.79
CA LEU A 189 -5.01 12.98 -16.92
C LEU A 189 -6.21 12.73 -17.85
N PHE A 190 -7.39 12.45 -17.29
CA PHE A 190 -8.62 12.30 -18.07
C PHE A 190 -9.06 13.60 -18.73
N THR A 191 -8.89 14.73 -18.03
CA THR A 191 -9.24 16.06 -18.52
C THR A 191 -8.48 16.40 -19.81
N PHE A 192 -7.16 16.26 -19.80
CA PHE A 192 -6.36 16.52 -20.99
C PHE A 192 -6.71 15.57 -22.14
N LEU A 193 -6.98 14.29 -21.86
CA LEU A 193 -7.42 13.34 -22.88
C LEU A 193 -8.72 13.83 -23.56
N ILE A 194 -9.71 14.19 -22.75
CA ILE A 194 -11.01 14.70 -23.23
C ILE A 194 -10.79 15.92 -24.13
N ILE A 195 -9.99 16.88 -23.68
CA ILE A 195 -9.71 18.11 -24.43
C ILE A 195 -9.03 17.83 -25.76
N PHE A 196 -8.03 16.95 -25.78
CA PHE A 196 -7.33 16.60 -27.02
C PHE A 196 -8.25 15.91 -28.02
N VAL A 197 -9.12 15.00 -27.56
CA VAL A 197 -10.10 14.31 -28.40
C VAL A 197 -11.13 15.31 -28.94
N PHE A 198 -11.66 16.19 -28.10
CA PHE A 198 -12.59 17.22 -28.55
C PHE A 198 -11.96 18.15 -29.59
N GLN A 199 -10.75 18.65 -29.34
CA GLN A 199 -10.05 19.50 -30.30
C GLN A 199 -9.82 18.82 -31.64
N LEU A 200 -9.48 17.53 -31.64
CA LEU A 200 -9.33 16.73 -32.84
C LEU A 200 -10.65 16.66 -33.63
N ILE A 201 -11.76 16.35 -32.96
CA ILE A 201 -13.10 16.32 -33.58
C ILE A 201 -13.45 17.68 -34.17
N PHE A 202 -13.18 18.78 -33.44
CA PHE A 202 -13.45 20.12 -33.91
C PHE A 202 -12.64 20.52 -35.14
N SER A 203 -11.36 20.11 -35.22
CA SER A 203 -10.54 20.38 -36.41
C SER A 203 -11.09 19.72 -37.69
N ILE A 204 -11.96 18.72 -37.55
CA ILE A 204 -12.57 17.98 -38.65
C ILE A 204 -13.97 18.54 -38.97
N ILE A 205 -14.76 18.89 -37.96
CA ILE A 205 -16.19 19.23 -38.10
C ILE A 205 -16.46 20.75 -38.19
N GLY A 206 -15.55 21.60 -37.70
CA GLY A 206 -15.65 23.07 -37.86
C GLY A 206 -16.72 23.76 -37.00
N PHE A 207 -17.05 23.22 -35.83
CA PHE A 207 -18.04 23.80 -34.89
C PHE A 207 -17.47 25.00 -34.09
N GLU A 208 -18.34 25.90 -33.59
CA GLU A 208 -17.90 27.06 -32.79
C GLU A 208 -17.29 26.66 -31.43
N ILE A 209 -16.00 26.93 -31.31
CA ILE A 209 -15.10 26.56 -30.20
C ILE A 209 -15.40 27.32 -28.89
N LEU A 210 -15.99 28.52 -28.97
CA LEU A 210 -16.10 29.45 -27.84
C LEU A 210 -17.03 28.99 -26.70
N PHE A 211 -18.19 28.41 -27.04
CA PHE A 211 -19.21 28.03 -26.05
C PHE A 211 -18.76 26.84 -25.18
N ILE A 212 -18.15 25.84 -25.79
CA ILE A 212 -17.67 24.63 -25.09
C ILE A 212 -16.40 24.92 -24.30
N ILE A 213 -15.49 25.76 -24.79
CA ILE A 213 -14.33 26.22 -24.00
C ILE A 213 -14.80 26.96 -22.74
N SER A 214 -15.81 27.82 -22.85
CA SER A 214 -16.38 28.54 -21.71
C SER A 214 -17.02 27.58 -20.70
N LEU A 215 -17.76 26.57 -21.17
CA LEU A 215 -18.35 25.52 -20.32
C LEU A 215 -17.28 24.67 -19.62
N LEU A 216 -16.24 24.25 -20.35
CA LEU A 216 -15.11 23.50 -19.80
C LEU A 216 -14.36 24.34 -18.76
N ASN A 217 -14.08 25.61 -19.02
CA ASN A 217 -13.39 26.50 -18.08
C ASN A 217 -14.14 26.65 -16.76
N ILE A 218 -15.47 26.86 -16.80
CA ILE A 218 -16.32 26.93 -15.60
C ILE A 218 -16.28 25.60 -14.84
N THR A 219 -16.37 24.48 -15.55
CA THR A 219 -16.39 23.14 -14.93
C THR A 219 -15.03 22.80 -14.30
N PHE A 220 -13.93 23.22 -14.91
CA PHE A 220 -12.56 22.86 -14.50
C PHE A 220 -11.98 23.70 -13.37
N SER A 221 -12.49 24.89 -13.13
CA SER A 221 -12.14 25.61 -11.90
C SER A 221 -13.12 25.33 -10.77
N PHE A 222 -14.39 25.09 -11.09
CA PHE A 222 -15.39 24.72 -10.09
C PHE A 222 -15.08 23.36 -9.46
N LEU A 223 -14.69 22.35 -10.24
CA LEU A 223 -14.47 20.99 -9.70
C LEU A 223 -13.33 20.91 -8.67
N PRO A 224 -12.14 21.53 -8.87
CA PRO A 224 -11.11 21.63 -7.84
C PRO A 224 -11.58 22.38 -6.58
N ILE A 225 -12.31 23.50 -6.75
CA ILE A 225 -12.87 24.25 -5.62
C ILE A 225 -13.85 23.38 -4.85
N LEU A 226 -14.76 22.70 -5.55
CA LEU A 226 -15.71 21.76 -4.97
C LEU A 226 -14.99 20.63 -4.24
N LEU A 227 -14.00 20.01 -4.86
CA LEU A 227 -13.22 18.93 -4.25
C LEU A 227 -12.52 19.40 -2.97
N ALA A 228 -11.82 20.54 -3.01
CA ALA A 228 -11.15 21.10 -1.84
C ALA A 228 -12.15 21.47 -0.73
N THR A 229 -13.29 22.06 -1.11
CA THR A 229 -14.37 22.44 -0.17
C THR A 229 -15.03 21.23 0.45
N VAL A 230 -15.29 20.17 -0.33
CA VAL A 230 -15.87 18.91 0.16
C VAL A 230 -14.91 18.23 1.11
N ILE A 231 -13.63 18.10 0.77
CA ILE A 231 -12.61 17.52 1.65
C ILE A 231 -12.54 18.33 2.95
N LEU A 232 -12.44 19.66 2.87
CA LEU A 232 -12.39 20.52 4.05
C LEU A 232 -13.66 20.42 4.91
N GLY A 233 -14.83 20.45 4.27
CA GLY A 233 -16.13 20.32 4.92
C GLY A 233 -16.30 18.96 5.60
N LEU A 234 -15.93 17.87 4.93
CA LEU A 234 -15.91 16.53 5.50
C LEU A 234 -15.01 16.47 6.74
N THR A 235 -13.80 17.02 6.67
CA THR A 235 -12.88 17.07 7.82
C THR A 235 -13.50 17.81 9.01
N ILE A 236 -14.10 18.99 8.78
CA ILE A 236 -14.68 19.81 9.85
C ILE A 236 -15.91 19.14 10.45
N VAL A 237 -16.85 18.70 9.60
CA VAL A 237 -18.11 18.07 10.03
C VAL A 237 -17.82 16.78 10.78
N SER A 238 -16.98 15.91 10.21
CA SER A 238 -16.64 14.63 10.82
C SER A 238 -15.94 14.81 12.16
N ALA A 239 -14.95 15.72 12.25
CA ALA A 239 -14.21 15.93 13.49
C ALA A 239 -15.00 16.65 14.59
N LYS A 240 -15.93 17.55 14.26
CA LYS A 240 -16.62 18.41 15.25
C LYS A 240 -18.05 17.99 15.57
N LEU A 241 -18.76 17.37 14.62
CA LEU A 241 -20.21 17.16 14.73
C LEU A 241 -20.61 15.69 14.86
N LEU A 242 -19.76 14.76 14.41
CA LEU A 242 -20.09 13.34 14.41
C LEU A 242 -19.49 12.61 15.61
N ASN A 243 -20.24 11.63 16.12
CA ASN A 243 -19.73 10.69 17.12
C ASN A 243 -18.80 9.63 16.47
N PRO A 244 -18.02 8.87 17.26
CA PRO A 244 -17.07 7.89 16.71
C PRO A 244 -17.69 6.84 15.77
N GLU A 245 -18.90 6.38 16.05
CA GLU A 245 -19.60 5.40 15.21
C GLU A 245 -20.06 5.99 13.86
N GLN A 246 -20.47 7.25 13.85
CA GLN A 246 -20.79 7.98 12.63
C GLN A 246 -19.53 8.30 11.82
N GLN A 247 -18.43 8.66 12.48
CA GLN A 247 -17.14 8.92 11.83
C GLN A 247 -16.63 7.69 11.06
N LYS A 248 -16.74 6.49 11.64
CA LYS A 248 -16.37 5.23 10.98
C LYS A 248 -17.08 5.02 9.64
N LYS A 249 -18.29 5.55 9.45
CA LYS A 249 -19.06 5.43 8.21
C LYS A 249 -18.55 6.34 7.08
N ILE A 250 -17.80 7.40 7.40
CA ILE A 250 -17.26 8.34 6.41
C ILE A 250 -15.83 7.92 6.07
N ILE A 251 -15.65 7.32 4.88
CA ILE A 251 -14.34 6.89 4.37
C ILE A 251 -13.55 6.13 5.45
N TYR A 252 -14.23 5.17 6.11
CA TYR A 252 -13.67 4.34 7.17
C TYR A 252 -13.07 5.10 8.38
N GLY A 253 -13.50 6.34 8.62
CA GLY A 253 -12.99 7.20 9.69
C GLY A 253 -11.75 8.03 9.31
N ALA A 254 -11.42 8.12 8.01
CA ALA A 254 -10.19 8.79 7.58
C ALA A 254 -10.18 10.31 7.80
N PHE A 255 -11.36 10.91 8.01
CA PHE A 255 -11.56 12.36 8.17
C PHE A 255 -11.86 12.75 9.63
N THR A 256 -11.11 12.24 10.60
CA THR A 256 -11.44 12.41 12.03
C THR A 256 -10.77 13.61 12.71
N ARG A 257 -9.80 14.26 12.05
CA ARG A 257 -9.01 15.33 12.67
C ARG A 257 -8.86 16.53 11.72
N VAL A 258 -9.16 17.71 12.23
CA VAL A 258 -8.79 18.96 11.55
C VAL A 258 -7.33 19.26 11.86
N THR A 259 -6.49 19.35 10.83
CA THR A 259 -5.11 19.83 11.01
C THR A 259 -4.93 21.23 10.43
N PRO A 260 -4.16 22.12 11.10
CA PRO A 260 -3.88 23.43 10.56
C PRO A 260 -3.24 23.37 9.17
N GLN A 261 -2.34 22.41 8.92
CA GLN A 261 -1.68 22.22 7.64
C GLN A 261 -2.68 21.85 6.53
N THR A 262 -3.58 20.89 6.78
CA THR A 262 -4.65 20.52 5.84
C THR A 262 -5.55 21.72 5.56
N THR A 263 -5.97 22.45 6.60
CA THR A 263 -6.86 23.62 6.45
C THR A 263 -6.20 24.75 5.65
N ILE A 264 -4.94 25.08 5.95
CA ILE A 264 -4.18 26.10 5.23
C ILE A 264 -4.01 25.70 3.77
N LEU A 265 -3.61 24.45 3.50
CA LEU A 265 -3.47 23.94 2.13
C LEU A 265 -4.79 24.08 1.35
N LEU A 266 -5.88 23.51 1.85
CA LEU A 266 -7.16 23.48 1.12
C LEU A 266 -7.73 24.89 0.94
N SER A 267 -7.61 25.77 1.94
CA SER A 267 -8.03 27.16 1.82
C SER A 267 -7.19 27.92 0.80
N SER A 268 -5.88 27.67 0.76
CA SER A 268 -4.97 28.29 -0.21
C SER A 268 -5.25 27.80 -1.63
N LEU A 269 -5.59 26.52 -1.80
CA LEU A 269 -6.01 25.95 -3.08
C LEU A 269 -7.34 26.57 -3.55
N ILE A 270 -8.34 26.68 -2.67
CA ILE A 270 -9.61 27.35 -3.00
C ILE A 270 -9.34 28.79 -3.46
N LEU A 271 -8.55 29.55 -2.70
CA LEU A 271 -8.18 30.92 -3.08
C LEU A 271 -7.43 30.96 -4.41
N TYR A 272 -6.49 30.03 -4.63
CA TYR A 272 -5.76 29.90 -5.88
C TYR A 272 -6.71 29.72 -7.07
N TYR A 273 -7.64 28.76 -7.00
CA TYR A 273 -8.59 28.52 -8.09
C TYR A 273 -9.57 29.68 -8.30
N LEU A 274 -10.00 30.36 -7.23
CA LEU A 274 -10.82 31.58 -7.33
C LEU A 274 -10.07 32.72 -8.01
N ILE A 275 -8.77 32.92 -7.70
CA ILE A 275 -7.93 33.92 -8.36
C ILE A 275 -7.77 33.57 -9.84
N ILE A 276 -7.51 32.30 -10.17
CA ILE A 276 -7.43 31.83 -11.55
C ILE A 276 -8.75 32.13 -12.27
N ASP A 277 -9.92 31.87 -11.65
CA ASP A 277 -11.22 32.20 -12.21
C ASP A 277 -11.45 33.68 -12.47
N VAL A 278 -11.06 34.54 -11.53
CA VAL A 278 -11.15 35.99 -11.73
C VAL A 278 -10.21 36.45 -12.84
N ILE A 279 -8.98 35.95 -12.90
CA ILE A 279 -8.03 36.25 -13.98
C ILE A 279 -8.63 35.82 -15.33
N ILE A 280 -9.29 34.66 -15.40
CA ILE A 280 -10.00 34.22 -16.62
C ILE A 280 -11.08 35.24 -16.99
N GLY A 281 -12.00 35.54 -16.06
CA GLY A 281 -13.11 36.45 -16.33
C GLY A 281 -12.67 37.84 -16.80
N LEU A 282 -11.51 38.32 -16.33
CA LEU A 282 -10.99 39.65 -16.65
C LEU A 282 -10.11 39.71 -17.91
N PHE A 283 -9.22 38.73 -18.14
CA PHE A 283 -8.22 38.77 -19.21
C PHE A 283 -8.58 37.91 -20.44
N PHE A 284 -9.57 37.03 -20.33
CA PHE A 284 -9.87 36.00 -21.31
C PHE A 284 -11.28 36.12 -21.93
N ILE A 285 -11.82 37.34 -21.99
CA ILE A 285 -13.11 37.67 -22.63
C ILE A 285 -13.15 37.26 -24.11
N ASP A 286 -11.98 37.24 -24.78
CA ASP A 286 -11.83 36.75 -26.14
C ASP A 286 -11.09 35.39 -26.15
N SER A 287 -11.80 34.36 -26.60
CA SER A 287 -11.45 32.95 -26.50
C SER A 287 -10.49 32.55 -27.61
N SER A 288 -9.21 32.37 -27.27
CA SER A 288 -8.25 31.75 -28.18
C SER A 288 -7.76 30.43 -27.60
N LEU A 289 -7.41 29.48 -28.47
CA LEU A 289 -6.97 28.17 -28.03
C LEU A 289 -5.63 28.23 -27.27
N PHE A 290 -4.74 29.16 -27.62
CA PHE A 290 -3.51 29.43 -26.86
C PHE A 290 -3.82 29.86 -25.41
N LYS A 291 -4.79 30.76 -25.27
CA LYS A 291 -5.29 31.23 -23.98
C LYS A 291 -5.88 30.10 -23.13
N THR A 292 -6.66 29.21 -23.75
CA THR A 292 -7.19 28.00 -23.10
C THR A 292 -6.08 27.05 -22.66
N LEU A 293 -5.03 26.88 -23.45
CA LEU A 293 -3.88 26.04 -23.10
C LEU A 293 -3.07 26.59 -21.92
N VAL A 294 -2.84 27.90 -21.88
CA VAL A 294 -2.22 28.57 -20.73
C VAL A 294 -3.09 28.38 -19.49
N LEU A 295 -4.40 28.52 -19.60
CA LEU A 295 -5.32 28.29 -18.50
C LEU A 295 -5.26 26.85 -17.98
N LEU A 296 -5.35 25.85 -18.87
CA LEU A 296 -5.28 24.45 -18.47
C LEU A 296 -3.95 24.12 -17.80
N LEU A 297 -2.85 24.69 -18.29
CA LEU A 297 -1.54 24.55 -17.67
C LEU A 297 -1.54 25.15 -16.26
N LEU A 298 -2.04 26.38 -16.08
CA LEU A 298 -2.14 27.04 -14.78
C LEU A 298 -3.02 26.23 -13.82
N ASN A 299 -4.25 25.89 -14.21
CA ASN A 299 -5.19 25.10 -13.39
C ASN A 299 -4.58 23.75 -12.95
N SER A 300 -3.71 23.16 -13.80
CA SER A 300 -3.06 21.88 -13.54
C SER A 300 -1.78 21.98 -12.70
N ILE A 301 -1.26 23.17 -12.39
CA ILE A 301 -0.03 23.35 -11.60
C ILE A 301 -0.08 22.58 -10.26
N PRO A 302 -1.13 22.70 -9.43
CA PRO A 302 -1.20 21.97 -8.17
C PRO A 302 -1.14 20.45 -8.35
N TYR A 303 -1.67 19.93 -9.47
CA TYR A 303 -1.68 18.49 -9.76
C TYR A 303 -0.36 17.99 -10.32
N PHE A 304 0.36 18.80 -11.11
CA PHE A 304 1.74 18.51 -11.50
C PHE A 304 2.66 18.54 -10.29
N TYR A 305 2.48 19.50 -9.38
CA TYR A 305 3.15 19.51 -8.08
C TYR A 305 2.84 18.21 -7.31
N GLY A 306 1.56 17.83 -7.26
CA GLY A 306 1.08 16.57 -6.72
C GLY A 306 1.86 15.36 -7.23
N LEU A 307 1.95 15.20 -8.56
CA LEU A 307 2.66 14.09 -9.20
C LEU A 307 4.19 14.13 -9.00
N ILE A 308 4.81 15.29 -9.15
CA ILE A 308 6.27 15.43 -9.12
C ILE A 308 6.82 15.20 -7.70
N PHE A 309 6.15 15.77 -6.70
CA PHE A 309 6.56 15.72 -5.30
C PHE A 309 5.90 14.63 -4.49
N TRP A 310 5.19 13.70 -5.13
CA TRP A 310 4.49 12.61 -4.46
C TRP A 310 5.39 11.79 -3.52
N LEU A 311 6.51 11.33 -4.06
CA LEU A 311 7.46 10.44 -3.38
C LEU A 311 8.71 11.18 -2.97
N ASP A 312 9.09 11.01 -1.70
CA ASP A 312 10.45 11.26 -1.27
C ASP A 312 11.41 10.19 -1.83
N LYS A 313 12.70 10.51 -1.85
CA LYS A 313 13.76 9.52 -2.11
C LYS A 313 13.99 8.62 -0.89
N LYS A 314 13.64 9.09 0.31
CA LYS A 314 13.79 8.36 1.57
C LYS A 314 12.65 7.37 1.80
N ALA A 315 13.03 6.20 2.31
CA ALA A 315 12.08 5.27 2.92
C ALA A 315 11.67 5.75 4.33
N VAL A 316 10.53 5.27 4.82
CA VAL A 316 10.06 5.53 6.19
C VAL A 316 10.57 4.45 7.16
N PRO A 317 10.53 4.67 8.48
CA PRO A 317 11.01 3.69 9.45
C PRO A 317 10.20 2.39 9.42
N GLY A 318 8.87 2.48 9.24
CA GLY A 318 7.95 1.37 9.01
C GLY A 318 7.92 0.33 10.14
N ALA A 319 7.54 0.79 11.33
CA ALA A 319 7.46 -0.04 12.53
C ALA A 319 6.21 -0.93 12.49
N CYS A 320 5.06 -0.32 12.23
CA CYS A 320 3.79 -1.00 12.02
C CYS A 320 3.75 -1.65 10.65
N ASP A 321 4.14 -0.93 9.59
CA ASP A 321 4.23 -1.37 8.19
C ASP A 321 5.71 -1.65 7.80
N ASN A 322 6.23 -2.86 8.02
CA ASN A 322 5.53 -4.06 8.46
C ASN A 322 6.33 -4.88 9.48
N LEU A 323 7.18 -4.22 10.27
CA LEU A 323 8.04 -4.90 11.24
C LEU A 323 7.23 -5.59 12.36
N THR A 324 6.02 -5.12 12.68
CA THR A 324 5.09 -5.82 13.59
C THR A 324 4.81 -7.25 13.11
N ALA A 325 4.50 -7.44 11.83
CA ALA A 325 4.26 -8.75 11.24
C ALA A 325 5.54 -9.60 11.18
N VAL A 326 6.67 -9.00 10.81
CA VAL A 326 7.99 -9.68 10.81
C VAL A 326 8.33 -10.23 12.20
N ALA A 327 8.07 -9.45 13.25
CA ALA A 327 8.30 -9.85 14.61
C ALA A 327 7.45 -11.06 15.03
N ILE A 328 6.17 -11.09 14.64
CA ILE A 328 5.28 -12.23 14.85
C ILE A 328 5.84 -13.49 14.16
N CYS A 329 6.22 -13.37 12.88
CA CYS A 329 6.82 -14.48 12.12
C CYS A 329 8.06 -15.07 12.82
N CYS A 330 8.99 -14.22 13.28
CA CYS A 330 10.17 -14.67 14.02
C CYS A 330 9.81 -15.26 15.40
N CYS A 331 8.80 -14.70 16.08
CA CYS A 331 8.35 -15.20 17.37
C CYS A 331 7.73 -16.60 17.26
N ILE A 332 6.99 -16.89 16.18
CA ILE A 332 6.49 -18.25 15.89
C ILE A 332 7.63 -19.25 15.80
N ALA A 333 8.72 -18.91 15.09
CA ALA A 333 9.89 -19.78 15.03
C ALA A 333 10.48 -20.04 16.42
N LYS A 334 10.64 -18.99 17.23
CA LYS A 334 11.10 -19.11 18.63
C LYS A 334 10.20 -20.04 19.45
N ILE A 335 8.89 -19.85 19.42
CA ILE A 335 7.93 -20.67 20.17
C ILE A 335 8.00 -22.13 19.74
N LEU A 336 8.05 -22.39 18.43
CA LEU A 336 8.18 -23.76 17.92
C LEU A 336 9.49 -24.41 18.36
N ASN A 337 10.59 -23.66 18.39
CA ASN A 337 11.84 -24.15 18.95
C ASN A 337 11.71 -24.51 20.45
N ASP A 338 11.06 -23.65 21.24
CA ASP A 338 10.77 -23.92 22.65
C ASP A 338 9.90 -25.18 22.83
N TRP A 339 9.02 -25.45 21.86
CA TRP A 339 8.12 -26.60 21.86
C TRP A 339 8.73 -27.89 21.30
N LYS A 340 9.96 -27.89 20.75
CA LYS A 340 10.54 -29.03 19.98
C LYS A 340 10.48 -30.39 20.68
N ASN A 341 10.49 -30.41 22.02
CA ASN A 341 10.43 -31.63 22.84
C ASN A 341 9.08 -31.83 23.56
N THR A 342 8.02 -31.19 23.06
CA THR A 342 6.66 -31.24 23.62
C THR A 342 5.67 -31.84 22.62
N ASN A 343 4.49 -32.23 23.09
CA ASN A 343 3.38 -32.72 22.29
C ASN A 343 2.72 -31.64 21.39
N LYS A 344 3.09 -30.37 21.60
CA LYS A 344 2.61 -29.21 20.83
C LYS A 344 3.41 -28.99 19.53
N PHE A 345 4.58 -29.60 19.40
CA PHE A 345 5.39 -29.44 18.19
C PHE A 345 4.73 -30.17 16.99
N PRO A 346 4.74 -29.57 15.78
CA PRO A 346 4.13 -30.17 14.59
C PRO A 346 4.61 -31.59 14.30
N LYS A 347 3.66 -32.52 14.12
CA LYS A 347 3.96 -33.92 13.87
C LYS A 347 4.21 -34.20 12.40
N ASP A 348 3.40 -33.64 11.49
CA ASP A 348 3.52 -33.87 10.05
C ASP A 348 3.36 -32.60 9.19
N THR A 349 3.30 -31.43 9.84
CA THR A 349 3.23 -30.11 9.20
C THR A 349 4.58 -29.39 9.24
N GLU A 350 5.16 -29.13 8.07
CA GLU A 350 6.34 -28.27 7.95
C GLU A 350 5.93 -26.80 8.06
N VAL A 351 6.67 -26.03 8.85
CA VAL A 351 6.43 -24.59 9.02
C VAL A 351 7.52 -23.82 8.30
N VAL A 352 7.12 -22.89 7.44
CA VAL A 352 8.01 -22.03 6.68
C VAL A 352 7.77 -20.57 7.09
N ILE A 353 8.80 -19.92 7.58
CA ILE A 353 8.81 -18.47 7.81
C ILE A 353 9.36 -17.79 6.56
N ALA A 354 8.53 -17.01 5.86
CA ALA A 354 8.90 -16.36 4.61
C ALA A 354 8.88 -14.83 4.76
N LEU A 355 10.05 -14.23 4.96
CA LEU A 355 10.18 -12.78 5.07
C LEU A 355 10.48 -12.20 3.69
N PHE A 356 9.54 -11.45 3.14
CA PHE A 356 9.60 -10.97 1.76
C PHE A 356 10.32 -9.62 1.64
N GLY A 357 11.15 -9.48 0.59
CA GLY A 357 11.67 -8.17 0.18
C GLY A 357 10.79 -7.54 -0.90
N CYS A 358 10.93 -6.24 -1.14
CA CYS A 358 10.23 -5.54 -2.22
C CYS A 358 8.69 -5.68 -2.23
N GLU A 359 8.02 -5.65 -1.08
CA GLU A 359 6.54 -5.56 -1.07
C GLU A 359 6.08 -4.22 -1.63
N GLU A 360 6.77 -3.16 -1.23
CA GLU A 360 6.38 -1.76 -1.39
C GLU A 360 6.40 -1.28 -2.85
N ILE A 361 6.90 -2.14 -3.73
CA ILE A 361 6.94 -1.95 -5.19
C ILE A 361 6.01 -2.93 -5.94
N GLY A 362 5.05 -3.54 -5.24
CA GLY A 362 4.01 -4.42 -5.77
C GLY A 362 4.22 -5.91 -5.45
N SER A 363 4.52 -6.24 -4.19
CA SER A 363 4.64 -7.59 -3.63
C SER A 363 5.59 -8.52 -4.41
N LYS A 364 6.74 -7.98 -4.81
CA LYS A 364 7.65 -8.65 -5.76
C LYS A 364 8.43 -9.79 -5.12
N GLY A 365 8.77 -9.69 -3.83
CA GLY A 365 9.39 -10.79 -3.09
C GLY A 365 8.45 -11.97 -2.93
N ALA A 366 7.20 -11.72 -2.52
CA ALA A 366 6.18 -12.77 -2.42
C ALA A 366 5.87 -13.43 -3.77
N GLU A 367 5.79 -12.65 -4.85
CA GLU A 367 5.63 -13.18 -6.21
C GLU A 367 6.82 -14.07 -6.62
N ALA A 368 8.06 -13.62 -6.38
CA ALA A 368 9.27 -14.40 -6.66
C ALA A 368 9.35 -15.68 -5.82
N PHE A 369 8.95 -15.63 -4.54
CA PHE A 369 8.86 -16.79 -3.68
C PHE A 369 7.86 -17.82 -4.23
N GLY A 370 6.65 -17.39 -4.56
CA GLY A 370 5.64 -18.28 -5.13
C GLY A 370 6.12 -18.94 -6.43
N LEU A 371 6.73 -18.18 -7.34
CA LEU A 371 7.28 -18.70 -8.59
C LEU A 371 8.36 -19.76 -8.38
N SER A 372 9.26 -19.55 -7.41
CA SER A 372 10.36 -20.47 -7.08
C SER A 372 9.86 -21.77 -6.43
N HIS A 373 8.79 -21.70 -5.62
CA HIS A 373 8.36 -22.82 -4.78
C HIS A 373 7.14 -23.58 -5.28
N LYS A 374 6.32 -23.01 -6.18
CA LYS A 374 5.03 -23.61 -6.62
C LYS A 374 5.15 -25.07 -7.09
N ALA A 375 6.23 -25.42 -7.79
CA ALA A 375 6.43 -26.76 -8.33
C ALA A 375 6.59 -27.83 -7.23
N VAL A 376 7.08 -27.43 -6.06
CA VAL A 376 7.28 -28.33 -4.91
C VAL A 376 6.12 -28.18 -3.92
N TYR A 377 5.70 -26.96 -3.63
CA TYR A 377 4.76 -26.67 -2.56
C TYR A 377 3.34 -27.11 -2.93
N ASN A 378 2.95 -27.05 -4.21
CA ASN A 378 1.62 -27.50 -4.63
C ASN A 378 1.48 -29.04 -4.72
N LYS A 379 2.54 -29.82 -4.42
CA LYS A 379 2.47 -31.30 -4.39
C LYS A 379 1.82 -31.86 -3.13
N ILE A 380 1.76 -31.06 -2.07
CA ILE A 380 1.14 -31.39 -0.79
C ILE A 380 0.21 -30.26 -0.39
N ASP A 381 -0.57 -30.45 0.67
CA ASP A 381 -1.44 -29.40 1.17
C ASP A 381 -0.62 -28.28 1.84
N SER A 382 -0.28 -27.29 1.02
CA SER A 382 0.45 -26.09 1.42
C SER A 382 -0.49 -24.89 1.50
N THR A 383 -0.40 -24.15 2.60
CA THR A 383 -1.16 -22.92 2.83
C THR A 383 -0.21 -21.78 3.17
N CYS A 384 -0.53 -20.56 2.73
CA CYS A 384 0.22 -19.36 3.06
C CYS A 384 -0.65 -18.31 3.74
N ILE A 385 -0.18 -17.74 4.84
CA ILE A 385 -0.83 -16.66 5.55
C ILE A 385 0.13 -15.47 5.53
N CYS A 386 -0.25 -14.41 4.83
CA CYS A 386 0.52 -13.18 4.76
C CYS A 386 0.01 -12.19 5.80
N LEU A 387 0.90 -11.72 6.64
CA LEU A 387 0.64 -10.74 7.67
C LEU A 387 1.03 -9.36 7.17
N ASP A 388 0.17 -8.39 7.43
CA ASP A 388 0.42 -7.00 7.07
C ASP A 388 -0.16 -6.06 8.12
N THR A 389 0.63 -5.07 8.54
CA THR A 389 0.25 -3.96 9.40
C THR A 389 -0.58 -4.41 10.61
N ILE A 390 0.10 -4.94 11.63
CA ILE A 390 -0.53 -5.44 12.86
C ILE A 390 -0.41 -4.39 13.98
N GLU A 391 -1.39 -3.49 14.08
CA GLU A 391 -1.37 -2.38 15.06
C GLU A 391 -2.67 -2.17 15.86
N ASP A 392 -3.82 -2.61 15.35
CA ASP A 392 -5.13 -2.45 15.98
C ASP A 392 -5.45 -3.64 16.88
N ALA A 393 -5.46 -3.41 18.19
CA ALA A 393 -5.78 -4.45 19.18
C ALA A 393 -7.27 -4.80 19.21
N GLU A 394 -8.15 -3.91 18.74
CA GLU A 394 -9.60 -4.08 18.82
C GLU A 394 -10.09 -5.17 17.87
N THR A 395 -9.56 -5.23 16.64
CA THR A 395 -10.10 -6.11 15.58
C THR A 395 -9.03 -6.60 14.63
N ILE A 396 -8.93 -7.93 14.48
CA ILE A 396 -8.18 -8.57 13.39
C ILE A 396 -9.08 -8.67 12.15
N LYS A 397 -8.54 -8.39 10.97
CA LYS A 397 -9.23 -8.57 9.69
C LYS A 397 -8.59 -9.70 8.91
N ILE A 398 -9.40 -10.62 8.44
CA ILE A 398 -9.01 -11.73 7.58
C ILE A 398 -9.63 -11.48 6.21
N PHE A 399 -8.79 -11.34 5.19
CA PHE A 399 -9.27 -11.01 3.86
C PHE A 399 -9.70 -12.25 3.07
N THR A 400 -10.88 -12.14 2.47
CA THR A 400 -11.43 -13.06 1.47
C THR A 400 -11.03 -12.67 0.05
N ARG A 401 -10.82 -11.37 -0.17
CA ARG A 401 -10.40 -10.78 -1.44
C ARG A 401 -9.68 -9.45 -1.20
N GLU A 402 -8.65 -9.18 -1.99
CA GLU A 402 -8.11 -7.84 -2.15
C GLU A 402 -8.74 -7.14 -3.35
N ASN A 403 -9.45 -6.03 -3.09
CA ASN A 403 -10.15 -5.30 -4.15
C ASN A 403 -9.21 -4.47 -5.03
N SER A 404 -8.15 -3.89 -4.46
CA SER A 404 -7.17 -3.11 -5.23
C SER A 404 -6.47 -4.00 -6.26
N THR A 405 -5.92 -5.14 -5.82
CA THR A 405 -5.16 -6.07 -6.67
C THR A 405 -6.04 -7.06 -7.43
N ARG A 406 -7.35 -7.11 -7.09
CA ARG A 406 -8.36 -8.01 -7.64
C ARG A 406 -8.05 -9.49 -7.40
N THR A 407 -7.49 -9.80 -6.24
CA THR A 407 -7.03 -11.15 -5.89
C THR A 407 -8.01 -11.82 -4.95
N ASP A 408 -8.55 -12.97 -5.33
CA ASP A 408 -9.33 -13.84 -4.43
C ASP A 408 -8.41 -14.74 -3.60
N TYR A 409 -8.76 -14.94 -2.33
CA TYR A 409 -8.04 -15.82 -1.42
C TYR A 409 -8.71 -17.18 -1.27
N ASP A 410 -7.94 -18.15 -0.78
CA ASP A 410 -8.42 -19.52 -0.64
C ASP A 410 -9.36 -19.66 0.57
N PRO A 411 -10.61 -20.13 0.38
CA PRO A 411 -11.57 -20.31 1.46
C PRO A 411 -11.13 -21.21 2.59
N LYS A 412 -10.35 -22.26 2.30
CA LYS A 412 -9.88 -23.17 3.34
C LYS A 412 -8.93 -22.46 4.31
N ILE A 413 -8.16 -21.48 3.83
CA ILE A 413 -7.19 -20.75 4.65
C ILE A 413 -7.91 -19.73 5.51
N TYR A 414 -8.74 -18.86 4.93
CA TYR A 414 -9.42 -17.82 5.71
C TYR A 414 -10.48 -18.39 6.66
N ASN A 415 -11.15 -19.50 6.31
CA ASN A 415 -12.10 -20.15 7.22
C ASN A 415 -11.38 -20.77 8.43
N LEU A 416 -10.20 -21.37 8.25
CA LEU A 416 -9.46 -21.93 9.37
C LEU A 416 -8.89 -20.83 10.29
N LEU A 417 -8.53 -19.67 9.74
CA LEU A 417 -8.19 -18.47 10.53
C LEU A 417 -9.40 -17.95 11.33
N ASP A 418 -10.57 -17.86 10.70
CA ASP A 418 -11.85 -17.49 11.32
C ASP A 418 -12.22 -18.42 12.47
N GLU A 419 -12.18 -19.74 12.24
CA GLU A 419 -12.40 -20.75 13.28
C GLU A 419 -11.42 -20.61 14.45
N SER A 420 -10.14 -20.35 14.17
CA SER A 420 -9.11 -20.14 15.18
C SER A 420 -9.39 -18.88 16.01
N ALA A 421 -9.76 -17.78 15.36
CA ALA A 421 -10.08 -16.53 16.05
C ALA A 421 -11.35 -16.65 16.90
N LYS A 422 -12.38 -17.35 16.42
CA LYS A 422 -13.62 -17.67 17.17
C LYS A 422 -13.34 -18.47 18.43
N GLU A 423 -12.55 -19.54 18.32
CA GLU A 423 -12.21 -20.39 19.47
C GLU A 423 -11.44 -19.62 20.55
N LEU A 424 -10.54 -18.72 20.13
CA LEU A 424 -9.78 -17.85 21.03
C LEU A 424 -10.59 -16.67 21.58
N LYS A 425 -11.83 -16.47 21.11
CA LYS A 425 -12.70 -15.33 21.41
C LYS A 425 -12.01 -13.99 21.13
N ILE A 426 -11.19 -13.93 20.07
CA ILE A 426 -10.58 -12.69 19.59
C ILE A 426 -11.56 -12.02 18.64
N ASN A 427 -11.82 -10.73 18.83
CA ASN A 427 -12.68 -9.98 17.92
C ASN A 427 -12.03 -9.87 16.54
N HIS A 428 -12.76 -10.25 15.50
CA HIS A 428 -12.26 -10.29 14.13
C HIS A 428 -13.37 -10.12 13.10
N ALA A 429 -12.98 -9.78 11.87
CA ALA A 429 -13.87 -9.69 10.72
C ALA A 429 -13.29 -10.48 9.54
N VAL A 430 -14.13 -11.30 8.90
CA VAL A 430 -13.84 -11.96 7.63
C VAL A 430 -14.51 -11.15 6.52
N GLU A 431 -13.73 -10.40 5.76
CA GLU A 431 -14.28 -9.41 4.84
C GLU A 431 -13.44 -9.27 3.56
N GLN A 432 -13.92 -8.49 2.61
CA GLN A 432 -13.11 -8.06 1.47
C GLN A 432 -12.35 -6.79 1.87
N GLN A 433 -11.13 -6.64 1.35
CA GLN A 433 -10.38 -5.40 1.52
C GLN A 433 -11.20 -4.21 0.98
N PRO A 434 -11.37 -3.13 1.74
CA PRO A 434 -12.04 -1.92 1.28
C PRO A 434 -11.44 -1.31 0.01
N GLY A 435 -12.27 -1.06 -1.01
CA GLY A 435 -11.96 -0.16 -2.12
C GLY A 435 -10.57 -0.33 -2.78
N ILE A 436 -9.88 0.81 -2.99
CA ILE A 436 -8.50 0.89 -3.49
C ILE A 436 -7.61 1.41 -2.34
N THR A 437 -7.15 0.53 -1.47
CA THR A 437 -6.37 0.86 -0.26
C THR A 437 -4.97 0.23 -0.25
N GLY A 438 -4.45 -0.20 -1.40
CA GLY A 438 -3.19 -0.94 -1.51
C GLY A 438 -3.41 -2.45 -1.58
N GLY A 439 -2.35 -3.24 -1.46
CA GLY A 439 -2.39 -4.70 -1.42
C GLY A 439 -1.43 -5.22 -0.36
N THR A 440 -1.45 -6.52 -0.14
CA THR A 440 -0.52 -7.23 0.74
C THR A 440 0.30 -8.23 -0.06
N ASP A 441 1.32 -8.81 0.57
CA ASP A 441 2.08 -9.94 0.02
C ASP A 441 1.22 -11.15 -0.36
N GLY A 442 0.03 -11.31 0.23
CA GLY A 442 -0.88 -12.37 -0.15
C GLY A 442 -1.21 -12.34 -1.64
N SER A 443 -1.32 -11.14 -2.22
CA SER A 443 -1.52 -10.99 -3.66
C SER A 443 -0.31 -11.43 -4.48
N GLY A 444 0.90 -11.13 -3.99
CA GLY A 444 2.16 -11.60 -4.59
C GLY A 444 2.25 -13.12 -4.58
N VAL A 445 1.96 -13.75 -3.45
CA VAL A 445 1.96 -15.21 -3.30
C VAL A 445 0.98 -15.88 -4.28
N VAL A 446 -0.24 -15.35 -4.42
CA VAL A 446 -1.24 -15.85 -5.37
C VAL A 446 -0.79 -15.65 -6.82
N ARG A 447 -0.25 -14.48 -7.18
CA ARG A 447 0.35 -14.25 -8.51
C ARG A 447 1.50 -15.23 -8.79
N GLY A 448 2.27 -15.59 -7.77
CA GLY A 448 3.32 -16.58 -7.84
C GLY A 448 2.82 -18.03 -8.00
N GLY A 449 1.52 -18.28 -7.83
CA GLY A 449 0.88 -19.59 -8.05
C GLY A 449 0.75 -20.45 -6.79
N LEU A 450 0.78 -19.84 -5.61
CA LEU A 450 0.50 -20.51 -4.33
C LEU A 450 -0.84 -20.04 -3.75
N ARG A 451 -1.45 -20.89 -2.91
CA ARG A 451 -2.70 -20.58 -2.21
C ARG A 451 -2.39 -19.73 -0.98
N ALA A 452 -3.10 -18.61 -0.80
CA ALA A 452 -2.88 -17.72 0.34
C ALA A 452 -4.18 -17.14 0.91
N SER A 453 -4.05 -16.54 2.09
CA SER A 453 -4.93 -15.50 2.65
C SER A 453 -4.07 -14.43 3.32
N ALA A 454 -4.67 -13.26 3.59
CA ALA A 454 -4.01 -12.18 4.31
C ALA A 454 -4.74 -11.90 5.64
N MET A 455 -3.95 -11.66 6.69
CA MET A 455 -4.43 -11.25 8.00
C MET A 455 -3.79 -9.93 8.38
N VAL A 456 -4.62 -8.93 8.66
CA VAL A 456 -4.19 -7.58 8.99
C VAL A 456 -4.85 -7.09 10.28
N ALA A 457 -4.25 -6.13 10.96
CA ALA A 457 -4.87 -5.50 12.12
C ALA A 457 -4.68 -3.99 12.00
N LEU A 458 -5.36 -3.37 11.04
CA LEU A 458 -5.25 -1.94 10.78
C LEU A 458 -6.61 -1.27 10.80
N LYS A 459 -6.63 -0.05 11.33
CA LYS A 459 -7.80 0.81 11.35
C LYS A 459 -7.70 1.80 10.20
N PHE A 460 -8.46 1.59 9.12
CA PHE A 460 -8.39 2.43 7.91
C PHE A 460 -8.60 3.93 8.20
N GLY A 461 -9.33 4.28 9.26
CA GLY A 461 -9.50 5.68 9.68
C GLY A 461 -8.21 6.35 10.17
N ASP A 462 -7.22 5.56 10.58
CA ASP A 462 -5.91 6.04 11.04
C ASP A 462 -4.88 6.10 9.90
N TYR A 463 -5.24 5.63 8.71
CA TYR A 463 -4.35 5.50 7.56
C TYR A 463 -3.67 6.82 7.18
N PHE A 464 -4.43 7.92 7.11
CA PHE A 464 -3.86 9.24 6.80
C PHE A 464 -2.93 9.81 7.89
N TYR A 465 -2.85 9.16 9.05
CA TYR A 465 -1.97 9.59 10.13
C TYR A 465 -0.58 8.97 10.10
N TYR A 466 -0.38 7.72 9.72
CA TYR A 466 0.98 7.14 9.80
C TYR A 466 1.42 6.46 8.52
N TYR A 467 0.49 6.00 7.67
CA TYR A 467 0.80 5.24 6.47
C TYR A 467 1.82 5.99 5.59
N HIS A 468 2.86 5.28 5.15
CA HIS A 468 3.93 5.82 4.29
C HIS A 468 4.46 7.18 4.77
N SER A 469 4.57 7.37 6.08
CA SER A 469 5.03 8.63 6.69
C SER A 469 6.07 8.35 7.80
N ASP A 470 6.84 9.37 8.18
CA ASP A 470 7.87 9.24 9.24
C ASP A 470 7.26 8.96 10.63
N ARG A 471 5.92 9.09 10.75
CA ARG A 471 5.18 8.79 11.97
C ARG A 471 5.05 7.29 12.21
N ASP A 472 5.16 6.45 11.16
CA ASP A 472 5.28 5.01 11.33
C ASP A 472 6.69 4.65 11.83
N ASN A 473 6.85 4.70 13.15
CA ASN A 473 8.11 4.49 13.83
C ASN A 473 7.88 3.83 15.20
N LEU A 474 8.98 3.51 15.90
CA LEU A 474 8.94 2.75 17.16
C LEU A 474 8.04 3.38 18.24
N SER A 475 7.81 4.69 18.22
CA SER A 475 6.94 5.35 19.20
C SER A 475 5.48 4.92 19.12
N MET A 476 5.04 4.34 18.01
CA MET A 476 3.71 3.76 17.88
C MET A 476 3.55 2.46 18.68
N ILE A 477 4.66 1.80 19.05
CA ILE A 477 4.63 0.52 19.76
C ILE A 477 4.92 0.78 21.24
N ASN A 478 4.04 0.30 22.11
CA ASN A 478 4.19 0.51 23.55
C ASN A 478 5.50 -0.13 24.03
N LYS A 479 6.35 0.66 24.69
CA LYS A 479 7.62 0.16 25.23
C LYS A 479 7.42 -0.89 26.33
N LYS A 480 6.36 -0.75 27.12
CA LYS A 480 5.96 -1.73 28.13
C LYS A 480 4.72 -2.45 27.65
N ARG A 481 4.66 -3.75 27.94
CA ARG A 481 3.44 -4.53 27.78
C ARG A 481 2.34 -3.97 28.70
N LYS A 482 1.15 -3.84 28.15
CA LYS A 482 -0.08 -3.39 28.83
C LYS A 482 -1.04 -4.57 29.00
N PRO A 483 -2.05 -4.47 29.88
CA PRO A 483 -3.12 -5.47 30.00
C PRO A 483 -3.81 -5.76 28.66
N ARG A 484 -4.35 -6.96 28.50
CA ARG A 484 -4.94 -7.43 27.24
C ARG A 484 -6.32 -6.85 26.92
N ASP A 485 -7.01 -6.38 27.94
CA ASP A 485 -8.28 -5.67 27.87
C ASP A 485 -8.11 -4.15 27.68
N ASP A 486 -6.87 -3.66 27.71
CA ASP A 486 -6.54 -2.28 27.36
C ASP A 486 -6.19 -2.19 25.87
N PHE A 487 -7.12 -1.69 25.05
CA PHE A 487 -6.88 -1.45 23.62
C PHE A 487 -6.29 -0.06 23.33
N GLY A 488 -6.19 0.81 24.34
CA GLY A 488 -5.83 2.21 24.21
C GLY A 488 -6.99 3.11 23.77
N THR A 489 -6.88 4.41 24.00
CA THR A 489 -7.98 5.37 23.73
C THR A 489 -7.78 6.21 22.46
N GLY A 490 -6.74 5.95 21.67
CA GLY A 490 -6.46 6.68 20.45
C GLY A 490 -5.13 6.31 19.80
N ILE A 491 -4.83 6.92 18.64
CA ILE A 491 -3.72 6.52 17.78
C ILE A 491 -2.33 6.52 18.43
N ASN A 492 -2.11 7.38 19.43
CA ASN A 492 -0.83 7.49 20.14
C ASN A 492 -0.77 6.59 21.39
N ASP A 493 -1.84 5.88 21.69
CA ASP A 493 -1.98 5.04 22.89
C ASP A 493 -2.40 3.59 22.56
N LYS A 494 -2.55 3.26 21.26
CA LYS A 494 -2.86 1.92 20.78
C LYS A 494 -2.00 0.88 21.47
N ASN A 495 -2.60 -0.25 21.82
CA ASN A 495 -1.88 -1.37 22.38
C ASN A 495 -1.38 -2.32 21.28
N VAL A 496 -0.40 -1.87 20.50
CA VAL A 496 0.15 -2.62 19.35
C VAL A 496 0.70 -3.99 19.77
N ARG A 497 1.24 -4.10 20.98
CA ARG A 497 1.70 -5.39 21.52
C ARG A 497 0.57 -6.40 21.64
N VAL A 498 -0.61 -6.00 22.12
CA VAL A 498 -1.78 -6.88 22.18
C VAL A 498 -2.30 -7.25 20.79
N ALA A 499 -2.22 -6.34 19.81
CA ALA A 499 -2.53 -6.68 18.41
C ALA A 499 -1.62 -7.82 17.91
N MET A 500 -0.30 -7.70 18.13
CA MET A 500 0.66 -8.75 17.77
C MET A 500 0.41 -10.07 18.52
N GLU A 501 0.14 -10.01 19.83
CA GLU A 501 -0.19 -11.19 20.64
C GLU A 501 -1.47 -11.90 20.17
N ASN A 502 -2.51 -11.15 19.78
CA ASN A 502 -3.75 -11.71 19.25
C ASN A 502 -3.51 -12.42 17.91
N ALA A 503 -2.80 -11.77 16.98
CA ALA A 503 -2.42 -12.38 15.70
C ALA A 503 -1.55 -13.63 15.90
N LEU A 504 -0.56 -13.57 16.79
CA LEU A 504 0.30 -14.70 17.15
C LEU A 504 -0.52 -15.89 17.67
N ARG A 505 -1.45 -15.68 18.59
CA ARG A 505 -2.33 -16.74 19.12
C ARG A 505 -3.18 -17.39 18.02
N ILE A 506 -3.76 -16.60 17.13
CA ILE A 506 -4.54 -17.10 15.99
C ILE A 506 -3.68 -18.01 15.11
N LEU A 507 -2.47 -17.58 14.77
CA LEU A 507 -1.56 -18.36 13.91
C LEU A 507 -1.10 -19.65 14.58
N MET A 508 -0.79 -19.62 15.87
CA MET A 508 -0.40 -20.83 16.61
C MET A 508 -1.56 -21.84 16.68
N LEU A 509 -2.80 -21.40 16.89
CA LEU A 509 -3.96 -22.28 16.87
C LEU A 509 -4.29 -22.79 15.46
N TYR A 510 -4.12 -21.95 14.43
CA TYR A 510 -4.21 -22.37 13.02
C TYR A 510 -3.23 -23.51 12.75
N LEU A 511 -1.97 -23.37 13.17
CA LEU A 511 -0.93 -24.40 13.01
C LEU A 511 -1.33 -25.71 13.71
N GLU A 512 -1.81 -25.62 14.95
CA GLU A 512 -2.24 -26.79 15.72
C GLU A 512 -3.41 -27.52 15.06
N LYS A 513 -4.44 -26.77 14.61
CA LYS A 513 -5.57 -27.34 13.87
C LYS A 513 -5.11 -27.99 12.57
N LYS A 514 -4.24 -27.30 11.82
CA LYS A 514 -3.71 -27.81 10.56
C LYS A 514 -2.93 -29.11 10.74
N ASP A 515 -2.13 -29.23 11.79
CA ASP A 515 -1.40 -30.46 12.10
C ASP A 515 -2.34 -31.62 12.47
N LYS A 516 -3.47 -31.32 13.12
CA LYS A 516 -4.50 -32.31 13.49
C LYS A 516 -5.46 -32.69 12.38
N GLU A 517 -5.55 -31.93 11.28
CA GLU A 517 -6.39 -32.29 10.13
C GLU A 517 -6.03 -33.69 9.62
N SER A 518 -7.03 -34.57 9.59
CA SER A 518 -6.90 -35.91 9.01
C SER A 518 -6.84 -35.80 7.49
N LYS A 519 -6.00 -36.64 6.86
CA LYS A 519 -5.85 -36.67 5.39
C LYS A 519 -7.12 -37.08 4.66
#